data_AF-A0A2J0HN85-F1
#
_entry.id   AF-A0A2J0HN85-F1
#
_cell.length_a   1.000
_cell.length_b   1.000
_cell.length_c   1.000
_cell.angle_alpha   90.00
_cell.angle_beta   90.00
_cell.angle_gamma   90.00
#
_symmetry.space_group_name_H-M   'P 1'
#
loop_
_entity.id
_entity.type
_entity.pdbx_description
1 polymer ?
#
loop_
_entity_poly.entity_id
_entity_poly.type
_entity_poly.pdbx_seq_one_letter_code
_entity_poly.pdbx_strand_id
1 'polypeptide(L)'
;MKITANQYAESLYEAIAEKSQKEIDEAVLNLTKILQKNRQIKLAPKIYRKFGEIWNQERGIIEAEITSREELHTELRNKVSKYVKEKYLAKEVVLHNIVDEKIQGGIIIRVGDEILNGSVKKQLAVLKNILINQ
;
A
#
# COMPACT_ATOMS: atom_id res chain seq x y z
N MET A 1 -15.39 -27.82 -0.50
CA MET A 1 -14.42 -26.81 -0.01
C MET A 1 -14.82 -25.44 -0.53
N LYS A 2 -15.09 -24.44 0.32
CA LYS A 2 -15.35 -23.06 -0.13
C LYS A 2 -14.02 -22.38 -0.40
N ILE A 3 -13.66 -22.20 -1.67
CA ILE A 3 -12.44 -21.47 -2.05
C ILE A 3 -12.62 -20.01 -1.64
N THR A 4 -11.63 -19.48 -0.93
CA THR A 4 -11.63 -18.11 -0.41
C THR A 4 -10.97 -17.13 -1.39
N ALA A 5 -11.25 -15.83 -1.26
CA ALA A 5 -10.63 -14.81 -2.12
C ALA A 5 -9.10 -14.80 -2.05
N ASN A 6 -8.50 -15.22 -0.93
CA ASN A 6 -7.05 -15.32 -0.77
C ASN A 6 -6.48 -16.45 -1.62
N GLN A 7 -7.10 -17.64 -1.60
CA GLN A 7 -6.66 -18.77 -2.43
C GLN A 7 -6.74 -18.47 -3.92
N TYR A 8 -7.78 -17.76 -4.36
CA TYR A 8 -7.86 -17.29 -5.75
C TYR A 8 -6.74 -16.32 -6.11
N ALA A 9 -6.33 -15.44 -5.19
CA ALA A 9 -5.26 -14.48 -5.40
C ALA A 9 -3.88 -15.16 -5.46
N GLU A 10 -3.62 -16.13 -4.59
CA GLU A 10 -2.38 -16.93 -4.60
C GLU A 10 -2.24 -17.74 -5.88
N SER A 11 -3.27 -18.48 -6.29
CA SER A 11 -3.23 -19.26 -7.54
C SER A 11 -3.12 -18.38 -8.78
N LEU A 12 -3.73 -17.17 -8.76
CA LEU A 12 -3.56 -16.21 -9.85
C LEU A 12 -2.12 -15.70 -9.89
N TYR A 13 -1.51 -15.40 -8.75
CA TYR A 13 -0.12 -14.97 -8.64
C TYR A 13 0.85 -16.01 -9.20
N GLU A 14 0.74 -17.28 -8.77
CA GLU A 14 1.55 -18.37 -9.33
C GLU A 14 1.35 -18.54 -10.83
N ALA A 15 0.12 -18.37 -11.32
CA ALA A 15 -0.20 -18.53 -12.73
C ALA A 15 0.37 -17.42 -13.63
N ILE A 16 0.72 -16.25 -13.08
CA ILE A 16 1.13 -15.09 -13.88
C ILE A 16 2.55 -14.56 -13.59
N ALA A 17 3.18 -14.98 -12.49
CA ALA A 17 4.46 -14.42 -12.03
C ALA A 17 5.58 -14.45 -13.08
N GLU A 18 5.56 -15.41 -14.01
CA GLU A 18 6.60 -15.59 -15.04
C GLU A 18 6.05 -15.70 -16.48
N LYS A 19 4.82 -15.25 -16.72
CA LYS A 19 4.13 -15.49 -17.99
C LYS A 19 4.01 -14.26 -18.89
N SER A 20 3.81 -14.50 -20.19
CA SER A 20 3.61 -13.47 -21.20
C SER A 20 2.23 -12.81 -21.10
N GLN A 21 2.06 -11.59 -21.65
CA GLN A 21 0.81 -10.83 -21.59
C GLN A 21 -0.44 -11.65 -22.01
N LYS A 22 -0.32 -12.50 -23.03
CA LYS A 22 -1.40 -13.38 -23.50
C LYS A 22 -1.84 -14.40 -22.45
N GLU A 23 -0.89 -14.99 -21.74
CA GLU A 23 -1.16 -15.99 -20.71
C GLU A 23 -1.76 -15.35 -19.44
N ILE A 24 -1.41 -14.09 -19.17
CA ILE A 24 -2.05 -13.28 -18.12
C ILE A 24 -3.52 -13.05 -18.47
N ASP A 25 -3.81 -12.62 -19.69
CA ASP A 25 -5.18 -12.39 -20.15
C ASP A 25 -6.03 -13.68 -20.07
N GLU A 26 -5.45 -14.81 -20.47
CA GLU A 26 -6.10 -16.12 -20.35
C GLU A 26 -6.34 -16.53 -18.89
N ALA A 27 -5.37 -16.31 -17.99
CA ALA A 27 -5.50 -16.62 -16.57
C ALA A 27 -6.62 -15.78 -15.91
N VAL A 28 -6.67 -14.47 -16.20
CA VAL A 28 -7.72 -13.57 -15.70
C VAL A 28 -9.09 -13.94 -16.27
N LEU A 29 -9.16 -14.30 -17.56
CA LEU A 29 -10.40 -14.75 -18.18
C LEU A 29 -10.91 -16.06 -17.56
N ASN A 30 -10.00 -17.01 -17.30
CA ASN A 30 -10.34 -18.28 -16.66
C ASN A 30 -10.78 -18.09 -15.21
N LEU A 31 -10.11 -17.22 -14.45
CA LEU A 31 -10.54 -16.82 -13.12
C LEU A 31 -11.96 -16.25 -13.15
N THR A 32 -12.25 -15.35 -14.10
CA THR A 32 -13.57 -14.74 -14.26
C THR A 32 -14.65 -15.79 -14.57
N LYS A 33 -14.36 -16.74 -15.47
CA LYS A 33 -15.26 -17.86 -15.78
C LYS A 33 -15.54 -18.74 -14.54
N ILE A 34 -14.52 -19.03 -13.73
CA ILE A 34 -14.66 -19.80 -12.49
C ILE A 34 -15.51 -19.04 -11.46
N LEU A 35 -15.25 -17.74 -11.29
CA LEU A 35 -16.03 -16.87 -10.40
C LEU A 35 -17.50 -16.79 -10.85
N GLN A 36 -17.76 -16.74 -12.16
CA GLN A 36 -19.11 -16.76 -12.71
C GLN A 36 -19.81 -18.10 -12.45
N LYS A 37 -19.13 -19.23 -12.73
CA LYS A 37 -19.65 -20.59 -12.50
C LYS A 37 -20.01 -20.83 -11.05
N ASN A 38 -19.19 -20.32 -10.12
CA ASN A 38 -19.39 -20.46 -8.69
C ASN A 38 -20.33 -19.39 -8.09
N ARG A 39 -20.87 -18.48 -8.91
CA ARG A 39 -21.66 -17.30 -8.46
C ARG A 39 -20.91 -16.41 -7.44
N GLN A 40 -19.58 -16.42 -7.52
CA GLN A 40 -18.65 -15.74 -6.63
C GLN A 40 -18.10 -14.43 -7.21
N ILE A 41 -18.64 -13.93 -8.33
CA ILE A 41 -18.21 -12.66 -8.97
C ILE A 41 -18.10 -11.48 -7.98
N LYS A 42 -18.95 -11.43 -6.94
CA LYS A 42 -18.90 -10.40 -5.90
C LYS A 42 -17.57 -10.38 -5.12
N LEU A 43 -16.79 -11.46 -5.16
CA LEU A 43 -15.46 -11.54 -4.54
C LEU A 43 -14.35 -10.95 -5.41
N ALA A 44 -14.60 -10.67 -6.70
CA ALA A 44 -13.58 -10.16 -7.62
C ALA A 44 -12.84 -8.90 -7.09
N PRO A 45 -13.50 -7.88 -6.50
CA PRO A 45 -12.80 -6.73 -5.93
C PRO A 45 -11.87 -7.11 -4.77
N LYS A 46 -12.28 -8.11 -3.98
CA LYS A 46 -11.50 -8.60 -2.84
C LYS A 46 -10.28 -9.41 -3.32
N ILE A 47 -10.45 -10.21 -4.37
CA ILE A 47 -9.36 -10.96 -5.01
C ILE A 47 -8.34 -10.00 -5.61
N TYR A 48 -8.79 -8.96 -6.32
CA TYR A 48 -7.91 -7.93 -6.87
C TYR A 48 -7.04 -7.28 -5.79
N ARG A 49 -7.65 -6.84 -4.68
CA ARG A 49 -6.90 -6.22 -3.59
C ARG A 49 -5.89 -7.18 -2.97
N LYS A 50 -6.29 -8.43 -2.72
CA LYS A 50 -5.42 -9.46 -2.15
C LYS A 50 -4.28 -9.85 -3.08
N PHE A 51 -4.55 -9.92 -4.38
CA PHE A 51 -3.55 -10.17 -5.39
C PHE A 51 -2.49 -9.06 -5.40
N GLY A 52 -2.91 -7.79 -5.35
CA GLY A 52 -1.98 -6.66 -5.23
C GLY A 52 -1.12 -6.71 -3.96
N GLU A 53 -1.73 -7.04 -2.82
CA GLU A 53 -1.01 -7.23 -1.55
C GLU A 53 0.08 -8.34 -1.68
N ILE A 54 -0.27 -9.51 -2.25
CA ILE A 54 0.67 -10.62 -2.47
C ILE A 54 1.78 -10.24 -3.44
N TRP A 55 1.43 -9.59 -4.56
CA TRP A 55 2.38 -9.14 -5.56
C TRP A 55 3.43 -8.19 -4.98
N ASN A 56 2.97 -7.21 -4.19
CA ASN A 56 3.84 -6.27 -3.52
C ASN A 56 4.73 -6.97 -2.48
N GLN A 57 4.17 -7.88 -1.68
CA GLN A 57 4.93 -8.62 -0.67
C GLN A 57 6.06 -9.46 -1.29
N GLU A 58 5.76 -10.23 -2.33
CA GLU A 58 6.72 -11.10 -3.01
C GLU A 58 7.82 -10.32 -3.74
N ARG A 59 7.48 -9.15 -4.29
CA ARG A 59 8.47 -8.26 -4.92
C ARG A 59 9.20 -7.37 -3.93
N GLY A 60 8.82 -7.39 -2.65
CA GLY A 60 9.36 -6.49 -1.63
C GLY A 60 9.07 -5.02 -1.91
N ILE A 61 7.93 -4.74 -2.57
CA ILE A 61 7.42 -3.39 -2.82
C ILE A 61 6.62 -2.96 -1.60
N ILE A 62 6.97 -1.81 -1.04
CA ILE A 62 6.23 -1.21 0.06
C ILE A 62 5.55 0.06 -0.44
N GLU A 63 4.23 0.11 -0.30
CA GLU A 63 3.45 1.32 -0.56
C GLU A 63 3.45 2.20 0.70
N ALA A 64 3.80 3.47 0.49
CA ALA A 64 3.81 4.47 1.54
C ALA A 64 3.01 5.69 1.08
N GLU A 65 1.98 6.04 1.84
CA GLU A 65 1.20 7.26 1.64
C GLU A 65 1.82 8.39 2.46
N ILE A 66 2.11 9.51 1.82
CA ILE A 66 2.51 10.73 2.52
C ILE A 66 1.37 11.72 2.43
N THR A 67 0.81 12.11 3.57
CA THR A 67 -0.14 13.20 3.68
C THR A 67 0.58 14.47 4.09
N SER A 68 0.46 15.51 3.26
CA SER A 68 1.11 16.81 3.46
C SER A 68 0.17 17.95 3.08
N ARG A 69 0.41 19.16 3.60
CA ARG A 69 -0.42 20.34 3.28
C ARG A 69 -0.23 20.81 1.84
N GLU A 70 0.97 20.64 1.32
CA GLU A 70 1.40 21.09 -0.01
C GLU A 70 2.12 19.95 -0.71
N GLU A 71 2.24 20.02 -2.03
CA GLU A 71 2.97 19.00 -2.78
C GLU A 71 4.43 18.92 -2.30
N LEU A 72 4.89 17.69 -2.04
CA LEU A 72 6.24 17.47 -1.55
C LEU A 72 7.26 17.77 -2.65
N HIS A 73 8.25 18.59 -2.32
CA HIS A 73 9.40 18.80 -3.17
C HIS A 73 10.10 17.46 -3.47
N THR A 74 10.57 17.29 -4.71
CA THR A 74 11.16 16.02 -5.19
C THR A 74 12.32 15.53 -4.31
N GLU A 75 13.13 16.44 -3.77
CA GLU A 75 14.22 16.11 -2.83
C GLU A 75 13.73 15.48 -1.53
N LEU A 76 12.65 16.02 -0.97
CA LEU A 76 12.07 15.51 0.27
C LEU A 76 11.41 14.16 0.04
N ARG A 77 10.73 13.99 -1.10
CA ARG A 77 10.18 12.70 -1.53
C ARG A 77 11.26 11.62 -1.65
N ASN A 78 12.41 11.95 -2.23
CA ASN A 78 13.54 11.03 -2.34
C ASN A 78 14.14 10.68 -0.98
N LYS A 79 14.27 11.64 -0.07
CA LYS A 79 14.72 11.38 1.31
C LYS A 79 13.76 10.47 2.07
N VAL A 80 12.45 10.72 1.96
CA VAL A 80 11.42 9.87 2.59
C VAL A 80 11.44 8.46 1.99
N SER A 81 11.54 8.32 0.67
CA SER A 81 11.66 7.01 0.01
C SER A 81 12.86 6.23 0.54
N LYS A 82 14.03 6.88 0.61
CA LYS A 82 15.25 6.26 1.13
C LYS A 82 15.10 5.85 2.60
N TYR A 83 14.53 6.72 3.43
CA TYR A 83 14.28 6.42 4.85
C TYR A 83 13.32 5.24 5.03
N VAL A 84 12.21 5.20 4.29
CA VAL A 84 11.26 4.07 4.31
C VAL A 84 11.94 2.81 3.80
N LYS A 85 12.74 2.89 2.73
CA LYS A 85 13.48 1.76 2.18
C LYS A 85 14.44 1.15 3.19
N GLU A 86 15.24 1.99 3.87
CA GLU A 86 16.19 1.54 4.89
C GLU A 86 15.48 0.99 6.13
N LYS A 87 14.42 1.67 6.60
CA LYS A 87 13.69 1.28 7.81
C LYS A 87 12.96 -0.06 7.65
N TYR A 88 12.37 -0.31 6.49
CA TYR A 88 11.58 -1.54 6.26
C TYR A 88 12.30 -2.58 5.40
N LEU A 89 13.58 -2.38 5.08
CA LEU A 89 14.37 -3.24 4.18
C LEU A 89 13.63 -3.56 2.86
N ALA A 90 12.89 -2.59 2.31
CA ALA A 90 12.12 -2.77 1.08
C ALA A 90 13.04 -2.83 -0.14
N LYS A 91 12.68 -3.63 -1.16
CA LYS A 91 13.35 -3.57 -2.47
C LYS A 91 12.97 -2.29 -3.22
N GLU A 92 11.69 -1.93 -3.15
CA GLU A 92 11.12 -0.77 -3.84
C GLU A 92 10.07 -0.09 -2.95
N VAL A 93 9.99 1.24 -3.01
CA VAL A 93 9.02 2.03 -2.23
C VAL A 93 8.20 2.88 -3.18
N VAL A 94 6.90 2.61 -3.24
CA VAL A 94 5.96 3.42 -4.02
C VAL A 94 5.38 4.49 -3.10
N LEU A 95 5.73 5.75 -3.35
CA LEU A 95 5.24 6.89 -2.57
C LEU A 95 4.03 7.53 -3.25
N HIS A 96 2.88 7.48 -2.57
CA HIS A 96 1.67 8.20 -2.93
C HIS A 96 1.59 9.49 -2.12
N ASN A 97 1.62 10.65 -2.80
CA ASN A 97 1.45 11.93 -2.12
C ASN A 97 -0.03 12.33 -2.11
N ILE A 98 -0.56 12.61 -0.92
CA ILE A 98 -1.93 13.06 -0.69
C ILE A 98 -1.83 14.47 -0.10
N VAL A 99 -2.45 15.43 -0.78
CA VAL A 99 -2.51 16.81 -0.30
C VAL A 99 -3.76 16.99 0.56
N ASP A 100 -3.59 17.31 1.84
CA ASP A 100 -4.69 17.59 2.78
C ASP A 100 -4.44 18.93 3.50
N GLU A 101 -5.26 19.93 3.14
CA GLU A 101 -5.22 21.28 3.70
C GLU A 101 -5.57 21.32 5.20
N LYS A 102 -6.17 20.26 5.76
CA LYS A 102 -6.44 20.16 7.21
C LYS A 102 -5.16 20.02 8.03
N ILE A 103 -4.05 19.61 7.40
CA ILE A 103 -2.75 19.54 8.05
C ILE A 103 -2.21 20.95 8.19
N GLN A 104 -2.21 21.47 9.41
CA GLN A 104 -1.68 22.82 9.72
C GLN A 104 -0.16 22.95 9.46
N GLY A 105 0.55 21.83 9.37
CA GLY A 105 1.95 21.73 8.98
C GLY A 105 2.58 20.38 9.33
N GLY A 106 3.69 20.04 8.67
CA GLY A 106 4.42 18.77 8.84
C GLY A 106 3.98 17.68 7.86
N ILE A 107 4.50 16.46 8.08
CA ILE A 107 4.26 15.29 7.20
C ILE A 107 3.69 14.13 8.01
N ILE A 108 2.72 13.42 7.44
CA ILE A 108 2.23 12.15 7.98
C ILE A 108 2.57 11.08 6.95
N ILE A 109 3.38 10.11 7.34
CA ILE A 109 3.74 8.98 6.46
C ILE A 109 3.00 7.76 6.98
N ARG A 110 2.24 7.08 6.14
CA ARG A 110 1.58 5.81 6.43
C ARG A 110 2.25 4.73 5.59
N VAL A 111 2.72 3.67 6.22
CA VAL A 111 3.36 2.53 5.57
C VAL A 111 2.63 1.27 6.03
N GLY A 112 1.75 0.72 5.18
CA GLY A 112 0.84 -0.36 5.58
C GLY A 112 -0.01 0.05 6.80
N ASP A 113 0.23 -0.62 7.93
CA ASP A 113 -0.45 -0.36 9.21
C ASP A 113 0.29 0.63 10.13
N GLU A 114 1.53 1.02 9.80
CA GLU A 114 2.30 1.95 10.62
C GLU A 114 2.05 3.39 10.19
N ILE A 115 1.75 4.27 11.16
CA ILE A 115 1.57 5.71 10.91
C ILE A 115 2.68 6.50 11.62
N LEU A 116 3.59 7.03 10.82
CA LEU A 116 4.62 7.97 11.22
C LEU A 116 4.07 9.40 11.13
N ASN A 117 3.46 9.84 12.22
CA ASN A 117 2.93 11.20 12.32
C ASN A 117 4.03 12.18 12.76
N GLY A 118 4.57 12.92 11.80
CA GLY A 118 5.48 14.06 11.98
C GLY A 118 4.78 15.41 11.84
N SER A 119 3.46 15.49 12.08
CA SER A 119 2.73 16.76 12.02
C SER A 119 3.19 17.73 13.11
N VAL A 120 3.22 19.02 12.77
CA VAL A 120 3.55 20.12 13.68
C VAL A 120 2.61 20.12 14.89
N LYS A 121 1.33 19.75 14.68
CA LYS A 121 0.35 19.57 15.75
C LYS A 121 0.82 18.58 16.83
N LYS A 122 1.40 17.44 16.42
CA LYS A 122 1.92 16.44 17.35
C LYS A 122 3.13 16.96 18.09
N GLN A 123 4.05 17.63 17.40
CA GLN A 123 5.24 18.21 18.05
C GLN A 123 4.87 19.26 19.10
N LEU A 124 3.93 20.16 18.80
CA LEU A 124 3.43 21.12 19.80
C LEU A 124 2.70 20.43 20.96
N ALA A 125 1.90 19.38 20.70
CA ALA A 125 1.22 18.65 21.75
C ALA A 125 2.20 17.94 22.70
N VAL A 126 3.27 17.35 22.17
CA VAL A 126 4.35 16.75 22.96
C VAL A 126 5.04 17.82 23.81
N LEU A 127 5.39 18.96 23.22
CA LEU A 127 6.03 20.06 23.94
C LEU A 127 5.13 20.59 25.07
N LYS A 128 3.84 20.81 24.78
CA LYS A 128 2.84 21.22 25.77
C LYS A 128 2.74 20.22 26.93
N ASN A 129 2.70 18.93 26.64
CA ASN A 129 2.65 17.91 27.70
C ASN A 129 3.92 17.91 28.57
N ILE A 130 5.10 18.11 27.97
CA ILE A 130 6.36 18.22 28.72
C ILE A 130 6.35 19.45 29.62
N LEU A 131 5.80 20.57 29.15
CA LEU A 131 5.75 21.83 29.90
C LEU A 131 4.64 21.88 30.96
N ILE A 132 3.56 21.11 30.80
CA ILE A 132 2.45 21.05 31.76
C ILE A 132 2.65 19.97 32.83
N ASN A 133 3.44 18.93 32.55
CA ASN A 133 3.81 17.90 33.53
C ASN A 133 5.16 18.18 34.22
N GLN A 134 5.54 19.45 34.36
CA GLN A 134 6.62 19.90 35.25
C GLN A 134 6.04 20.60 36.47
#